data_AF-A0A6N8GDZ6-F1
#
_entry.id   AF-A0A6N8GDZ6-F1
#
_cell.length_a   1.000
_cell.length_b   1.000
_cell.length_c   1.000
_cell.angle_alpha   90.00
_cell.angle_beta   90.00
_cell.angle_gamma   90.00
#
_symmetry.space_group_name_H-M   'P 1'
#
loop_
_entity.id
_entity.type
_entity.pdbx_description
1 polymer ?
#
loop_
_entity_poly.entity_id
_entity_poly.type
_entity_poly.pdbx_seq_one_letter_code
_entity_poly.pdbx_strand_id
1 'polypeptide(L)'
;MSEKVISPEDVPIPPVDCDAVEKAGEKLKGDGDDVSQAGQDIKSSWQGLQGIYSAPEQETLFAAIDPVATKGDDFDGAVTSVGTALINFANDVRPIKRRLQTLKADAESFQSKISGDEDWREDEDKINELDSLNNDILQAVFEYQRAERECANTITALFGGTTFVATEPGEQGSLGANQVAHGTSEALKDIETPWVTPQEHDAPWWEDVGNGIKDFGVGIAEDLGALVGLYGEDGWGVSSWSE
;
A
#
# COMPACT_ATOMS: atom_id res chain seq x y z
N MET A 1 1.11 -31.90 -21.95
CA MET A 1 0.85 -30.48 -21.70
C MET A 1 1.66 -30.16 -20.47
N SER A 2 2.73 -29.38 -20.59
CA SER A 2 3.53 -28.97 -19.44
C SER A 2 2.63 -28.18 -18.50
N GLU A 3 2.49 -28.65 -17.27
CA GLU A 3 1.84 -27.92 -16.19
C GLU A 3 2.50 -26.54 -16.04
N LYS A 4 1.69 -25.49 -15.92
CA LYS A 4 2.19 -24.11 -15.88
C LYS A 4 2.67 -23.81 -14.46
N VAL A 5 3.94 -24.10 -14.20
CA VAL A 5 4.56 -23.99 -12.87
C VAL A 5 4.93 -22.54 -12.51
N ILE A 6 5.17 -21.71 -13.52
CA ILE A 6 5.41 -20.28 -13.35
C ILE A 6 4.61 -19.48 -14.38
N SER A 7 3.98 -18.40 -13.92
CA SER A 7 3.17 -17.46 -14.70
C SER A 7 3.70 -16.03 -14.51
N PRO A 8 4.69 -15.60 -15.30
CA PRO A 8 5.26 -14.25 -15.18
C PRO A 8 4.25 -13.12 -15.40
N GLU A 9 3.19 -13.36 -16.16
CA GLU A 9 2.11 -12.41 -16.37
C GLU A 9 1.28 -12.12 -15.10
N ASP A 10 1.26 -13.06 -14.16
CA ASP A 10 0.51 -12.98 -12.91
C ASP A 10 1.34 -12.33 -11.77
N VAL A 11 2.60 -11.97 -12.04
CA VAL A 11 3.44 -11.20 -11.09
C VAL A 11 2.80 -9.82 -10.86
N PRO A 12 2.47 -9.47 -9.59
CA PRO A 12 1.68 -8.29 -9.30
C PRO A 12 2.53 -7.03 -9.37
N ILE A 13 2.41 -6.29 -10.46
CA ILE A 13 3.07 -4.98 -10.62
C ILE A 13 2.03 -3.88 -10.35
N PRO A 14 2.19 -3.10 -9.26
CA PRO A 14 1.25 -2.02 -8.96
C PRO A 14 1.15 -0.99 -10.10
N PRO A 15 -0.06 -0.58 -10.49
CA PRO A 15 -0.29 0.39 -11.57
C PRO A 15 0.02 1.83 -11.15
N VAL A 16 0.39 2.07 -9.88
CA VAL A 16 0.67 3.40 -9.33
C VAL A 16 1.68 4.19 -10.17
N ASP A 17 1.34 5.44 -10.45
CA ASP A 17 2.24 6.44 -11.01
C ASP A 17 2.87 7.24 -9.87
N CYS A 18 4.08 6.83 -9.45
CA CYS A 18 4.78 7.45 -8.32
C CYS A 18 5.05 8.94 -8.56
N ASP A 19 5.33 9.34 -9.80
CA ASP A 19 5.66 10.74 -10.11
C ASP A 19 4.40 11.62 -10.06
N ALA A 20 3.25 11.08 -10.47
CA ALA A 20 1.97 11.77 -10.31
C ALA A 20 1.57 11.90 -8.84
N VAL A 21 1.77 10.86 -8.03
CA VAL A 21 1.48 10.89 -6.58
C VAL A 21 2.39 11.88 -5.85
N GLU A 22 3.68 11.89 -6.15
CA GLU A 22 4.64 12.84 -5.58
C GLU A 22 4.24 14.29 -5.90
N LYS A 23 3.95 14.59 -7.17
CA LYS A 23 3.47 15.91 -7.60
C LYS A 23 2.16 16.31 -6.93
N ALA A 24 1.24 15.37 -6.73
CA ALA A 24 -0.02 15.64 -6.03
C ALA A 24 0.26 16.02 -4.57
N GLY A 25 1.18 15.31 -3.90
CA GLY A 25 1.61 15.63 -2.55
C GLY A 25 2.28 17.00 -2.43
N GLU A 26 3.14 17.36 -3.38
CA GLU A 26 3.76 18.70 -3.44
C GLU A 26 2.72 19.80 -3.65
N LYS A 27 1.76 19.58 -4.57
CA LYS A 27 0.71 20.55 -4.85
C LYS A 27 -0.18 20.76 -3.63
N LEU A 28 -0.57 19.69 -2.93
CA LEU A 28 -1.35 19.79 -1.70
C LEU A 28 -0.66 20.68 -0.66
N LYS A 29 0.64 20.51 -0.46
CA LYS A 29 1.44 21.35 0.44
C LYS A 29 1.38 22.84 0.04
N GLY A 30 1.52 23.14 -1.26
CA GLY A 30 1.38 24.50 -1.77
C GLY A 30 -0.03 25.07 -1.57
N ASP A 31 -1.07 24.28 -1.85
CA ASP A 31 -2.46 24.70 -1.66
C ASP A 31 -2.76 24.96 -0.15
N GLY A 32 -2.12 24.22 0.77
CA GLY A 32 -2.19 24.45 2.21
C GLY A 32 -1.63 25.81 2.62
N ASP A 33 -0.40 26.10 2.18
CA ASP A 33 0.29 27.38 2.42
C ASP A 33 -0.53 28.57 1.90
N ASP A 34 -1.08 28.46 0.68
CA ASP A 34 -1.94 29.49 0.09
C ASP A 34 -3.20 29.77 0.96
N VAL A 35 -3.82 28.73 1.52
CA VAL A 35 -5.00 28.87 2.39
C VAL A 35 -4.64 29.48 3.75
N SER A 36 -3.53 29.05 4.37
CA SER A 36 -3.04 29.67 5.61
C SER A 36 -2.76 31.16 5.38
N GLN A 37 -2.01 31.50 4.32
CA GLN A 37 -1.68 32.88 3.98
C GLN A 37 -2.93 33.73 3.75
N ALA A 38 -3.92 33.22 3.01
CA ALA A 38 -5.20 33.91 2.82
C ALA A 38 -5.91 34.17 4.16
N GLY A 39 -5.87 33.22 5.09
CA GLY A 39 -6.43 33.39 6.44
C GLY A 39 -5.72 34.48 7.25
N GLN A 40 -4.39 34.52 7.19
CA GLN A 40 -3.57 35.57 7.82
C GLN A 40 -3.85 36.95 7.22
N ASP A 41 -3.98 37.03 5.89
CA ASP A 41 -4.26 38.27 5.16
C ASP A 41 -5.65 38.83 5.49
N ILE A 42 -6.67 37.95 5.57
CA ILE A 42 -8.02 38.33 6.00
C ILE A 42 -7.98 38.91 7.40
N LYS A 43 -7.36 38.21 8.36
CA LYS A 43 -7.27 38.69 9.75
C LYS A 43 -6.57 40.05 9.84
N SER A 44 -5.44 40.18 9.16
CA SER A 44 -4.65 41.43 9.14
C SER A 44 -5.43 42.59 8.54
N SER A 45 -6.15 42.34 7.43
CA SER A 45 -6.98 43.36 6.78
C SER A 45 -8.10 43.86 7.69
N TRP A 46 -8.77 42.96 8.41
CA TRP A 46 -9.82 43.33 9.36
C TRP A 46 -9.28 44.06 10.59
N GLN A 47 -8.15 43.62 11.16
CA GLN A 47 -7.52 44.33 12.28
C GLN A 47 -7.14 45.78 11.91
N GLY A 48 -6.73 46.02 10.66
CA GLY A 48 -6.48 47.38 10.15
C GLY A 48 -7.71 48.31 10.17
N LEU A 49 -8.94 47.76 10.25
CA LEU A 49 -10.19 48.52 10.27
C LEU A 49 -10.68 48.88 11.67
N GLN A 50 -10.13 48.29 12.75
CA GLN A 50 -10.62 48.48 14.14
C GLN A 50 -10.67 49.94 14.59
N GLY A 51 -9.84 50.82 14.02
CA GLY A 51 -9.80 52.24 14.38
C GLY A 51 -10.76 53.15 13.59
N ILE A 52 -11.37 52.66 12.50
CA ILE A 52 -12.19 53.46 11.59
C ILE A 52 -13.59 52.88 11.33
N TYR A 53 -13.77 51.58 11.58
CA TYR A 53 -15.05 50.91 11.50
C TYR A 53 -15.80 51.09 12.81
N SER A 54 -17.00 51.66 12.76
CA SER A 54 -17.86 51.86 13.94
C SER A 54 -19.27 51.40 13.63
N ALA A 55 -19.70 50.33 14.30
CA ALA A 55 -21.05 49.80 14.24
C ALA A 55 -21.40 49.10 15.57
N PRO A 56 -22.68 49.00 15.95
CA PRO A 56 -23.09 48.28 17.16
C PRO A 56 -22.57 46.84 17.25
N GLU A 57 -22.39 46.17 16.10
CA GLU A 57 -21.96 44.77 15.96
C GLU A 57 -20.44 44.58 15.81
N GLN A 58 -19.63 45.65 15.89
CA GLN A 58 -18.19 45.59 15.58
C GLN A 58 -17.41 44.53 16.38
N GLU A 59 -17.70 44.36 17.67
CA GLU A 59 -17.01 43.39 18.53
C GLU A 59 -17.32 41.96 18.08
N THR A 60 -18.57 41.69 17.70
CA THR A 60 -18.99 40.39 17.18
C THR A 60 -18.29 40.07 15.86
N LEU A 61 -18.17 41.06 14.98
CA LEU A 61 -17.50 40.89 13.68
C LEU A 61 -16.01 40.57 13.85
N PHE A 62 -15.28 41.34 14.68
CA PHE A 62 -13.86 41.08 14.90
C PHE A 62 -13.61 39.74 15.58
N ALA A 63 -14.43 39.37 16.57
CA ALA A 63 -14.35 38.06 17.21
C ALA A 63 -14.60 36.91 16.23
N ALA A 64 -15.46 37.10 15.21
CA ALA A 64 -15.71 36.09 14.19
C ALA A 64 -14.54 35.91 13.19
N ILE A 65 -13.75 36.95 12.97
CA ILE A 65 -12.59 36.92 12.07
C ILE A 65 -11.33 36.38 12.77
N ASP A 66 -11.18 36.62 14.06
CA ASP A 66 -10.01 36.17 14.84
C ASP A 66 -9.57 34.72 14.62
N PRO A 67 -10.48 33.71 14.54
CA PRO A 67 -10.09 32.33 14.34
C PRO A 67 -9.76 31.96 12.88
N VAL A 68 -10.01 32.84 11.90
CA VAL A 68 -9.82 32.51 10.47
C VAL A 68 -8.36 32.18 10.17
N ALA A 69 -7.42 32.96 10.69
CA ALA A 69 -5.98 32.72 10.52
C ALA A 69 -5.58 31.37 11.13
N THR A 70 -5.96 31.11 12.39
CA THR A 70 -5.65 29.85 13.07
C THR A 70 -6.24 28.64 12.34
N LYS A 71 -7.47 28.73 11.83
CA LYS A 71 -8.07 27.66 11.04
C LYS A 71 -7.36 27.44 9.70
N GLY A 72 -6.83 28.51 9.09
CA GLY A 72 -5.98 28.41 7.91
C GLY A 72 -4.69 27.66 8.22
N ASP A 73 -4.03 27.99 9.33
CA ASP A 73 -2.81 27.32 9.79
C ASP A 73 -3.06 25.83 10.15
N ASP A 74 -4.18 25.53 10.81
CA ASP A 74 -4.58 24.15 11.13
C ASP A 74 -4.82 23.34 9.84
N PHE A 75 -5.45 23.94 8.83
CA PHE A 75 -5.68 23.32 7.53
C PHE A 75 -4.36 23.07 6.79
N ASP A 76 -3.46 24.05 6.74
CA ASP A 76 -2.13 23.88 6.16
C ASP A 76 -1.38 22.72 6.83
N GLY A 77 -1.34 22.68 8.16
CA GLY A 77 -0.69 21.60 8.89
C GLY A 77 -1.25 20.22 8.52
N ALA A 78 -2.57 20.09 8.42
CA ALA A 78 -3.22 18.84 8.03
C ALA A 78 -2.88 18.44 6.59
N VAL A 79 -3.03 19.36 5.62
CA VAL A 79 -2.75 19.07 4.21
C VAL A 79 -1.27 18.82 3.96
N THR A 80 -0.39 19.49 4.70
CA THR A 80 1.06 19.25 4.66
C THR A 80 1.40 17.85 5.16
N SER A 81 0.70 17.33 6.18
CA SER A 81 0.82 15.95 6.62
C SER A 81 0.39 14.96 5.53
N VAL A 82 -0.76 15.20 4.89
CA VAL A 82 -1.24 14.39 3.75
C VAL A 82 -0.24 14.38 2.60
N GLY A 83 0.22 15.57 2.18
CA GLY A 83 1.17 15.68 1.08
C GLY A 83 2.50 14.97 1.38
N THR A 84 2.98 15.04 2.62
CA THR A 84 4.18 14.32 3.06
C THR A 84 3.97 12.80 3.04
N ALA A 85 2.81 12.31 3.49
CA ALA A 85 2.48 10.88 3.43
C ALA A 85 2.51 10.34 1.99
N LEU A 86 1.90 11.07 1.05
CA LEU A 86 1.89 10.70 -0.37
C LEU A 86 3.28 10.71 -1.01
N ILE A 87 4.11 11.71 -0.69
CA ILE A 87 5.50 11.79 -1.17
C ILE A 87 6.33 10.62 -0.65
N ASN A 88 6.21 10.30 0.65
CA ASN A 88 6.91 9.17 1.24
C ASN A 88 6.48 7.85 0.60
N PHE A 89 5.16 7.63 0.44
CA PHE A 89 4.63 6.48 -0.27
C PHE A 89 5.21 6.33 -1.67
N ALA A 90 5.20 7.40 -2.47
CA ALA A 90 5.76 7.40 -3.82
C ALA A 90 7.25 7.03 -3.82
N ASN A 91 8.02 7.54 -2.86
CA ASN A 91 9.45 7.26 -2.72
C ASN A 91 9.72 5.81 -2.32
N ASP A 92 8.92 5.24 -1.42
CA ASP A 92 9.08 3.87 -0.92
C ASP A 92 8.64 2.84 -1.97
N VAL A 93 7.53 3.07 -2.68
CA VAL A 93 7.00 2.09 -3.65
C VAL A 93 7.74 2.09 -4.98
N ARG A 94 8.41 3.18 -5.35
CA ARG A 94 9.16 3.30 -6.61
C ARG A 94 10.25 2.22 -6.76
N PRO A 95 11.16 1.99 -5.79
CA PRO A 95 12.12 0.88 -5.87
C PRO A 95 11.45 -0.50 -5.81
N ILE A 96 10.36 -0.66 -5.04
CA ILE A 96 9.62 -1.93 -4.93
C ILE A 96 9.00 -2.32 -6.29
N LYS A 97 8.36 -1.37 -6.97
CA LYS A 97 7.80 -1.58 -8.32
C LYS A 97 8.87 -1.99 -9.33
N ARG A 98 10.06 -1.40 -9.26
CA ARG A 98 11.20 -1.80 -10.12
C ARG A 98 11.67 -3.22 -9.79
N ARG A 99 11.75 -3.59 -8.51
CA ARG A 99 12.09 -4.95 -8.09
C ARG A 99 11.08 -5.96 -8.64
N LEU A 100 9.78 -5.68 -8.56
CA LEU A 100 8.73 -6.54 -9.12
C LEU A 100 8.84 -6.68 -10.65
N GLN A 101 9.21 -5.61 -11.36
CA GLN A 101 9.49 -5.69 -12.80
C GLN A 101 10.70 -6.58 -13.12
N THR A 102 11.76 -6.49 -12.33
CA THR A 102 12.93 -7.37 -12.46
C THR A 102 12.55 -8.82 -12.19
N LEU A 103 11.84 -9.09 -11.07
CA LEU A 103 11.40 -10.43 -10.71
C LEU A 103 10.47 -11.03 -11.77
N LYS A 104 9.63 -10.22 -12.41
CA LYS A 104 8.87 -10.66 -13.58
C LYS A 104 9.76 -11.08 -14.74
N ALA A 105 10.80 -10.32 -15.07
CA ALA A 105 11.74 -10.69 -16.12
C ALA A 105 12.56 -11.95 -15.76
N ASP A 106 12.88 -12.12 -14.48
CA ASP A 106 13.53 -13.34 -13.96
C ASP A 106 12.58 -14.55 -14.08
N ALA A 107 11.28 -14.37 -13.81
CA ALA A 107 10.24 -15.36 -14.04
C ALA A 107 10.13 -15.78 -15.52
N GLU A 108 10.15 -14.81 -16.45
CA GLU A 108 10.14 -15.07 -17.90
C GLU A 108 11.40 -15.85 -18.32
N SER A 109 12.54 -15.51 -17.73
CA SER A 109 13.83 -16.19 -17.98
C SER A 109 13.82 -17.62 -17.45
N PHE A 110 13.29 -17.84 -16.23
CA PHE A 110 13.13 -19.17 -15.65
C PHE A 110 12.17 -20.04 -16.46
N GLN A 111 11.03 -19.49 -16.85
CA GLN A 111 10.05 -20.19 -17.72
C GLN A 111 10.71 -20.63 -19.04
N SER A 112 11.58 -19.81 -19.62
CA SER A 112 12.34 -20.15 -20.83
C SER A 112 13.40 -21.22 -20.56
N LYS A 113 14.06 -21.20 -19.40
CA LYS A 113 15.10 -22.14 -18.98
C LYS A 113 14.56 -23.57 -18.82
N ILE A 114 13.35 -23.73 -18.28
CA ILE A 114 12.70 -25.05 -18.10
C ILE A 114 11.92 -25.51 -19.34
N SER A 115 11.81 -24.66 -20.36
CA SER A 115 11.04 -24.98 -21.56
C SER A 115 11.70 -26.10 -22.36
N GLY A 116 11.03 -27.24 -22.47
CA GLY A 116 11.54 -28.42 -23.19
C GLY A 116 12.54 -29.26 -22.39
N ASP A 117 12.72 -28.96 -21.11
CA ASP A 117 13.47 -29.80 -20.16
C ASP A 117 12.45 -30.59 -19.32
N GLU A 118 12.26 -31.88 -19.61
CA GLU A 118 11.26 -32.71 -18.91
C GLU A 118 11.72 -33.09 -17.49
N ASP A 119 13.04 -33.14 -17.26
CA ASP A 119 13.67 -33.59 -16.01
C ASP A 119 14.08 -32.41 -15.11
N TRP A 120 13.63 -31.19 -15.43
CA TRP A 120 14.03 -29.98 -14.70
C TRP A 120 13.70 -30.03 -13.20
N ARG A 121 12.71 -30.85 -12.79
CA ARG A 121 12.30 -31.06 -11.39
C ARG A 121 13.26 -31.96 -10.60
N GLU A 122 14.13 -32.71 -11.27
CA GLU A 122 15.19 -33.47 -10.61
C GLU A 122 16.36 -32.57 -10.20
N ASP A 123 16.44 -31.36 -10.79
CA ASP A 123 17.46 -30.35 -10.55
C ASP A 123 17.08 -29.47 -9.35
N GLU A 124 17.64 -29.81 -8.19
CA GLU A 124 17.43 -29.10 -6.92
C GLU A 124 17.74 -27.59 -7.04
N ASP A 125 18.73 -27.20 -7.87
CA ASP A 125 19.07 -25.80 -8.07
C ASP A 125 17.94 -25.03 -8.77
N LYS A 126 17.19 -25.67 -9.68
CA LYS A 126 16.05 -25.05 -10.37
C LYS A 126 14.82 -24.92 -9.46
N ILE A 127 14.59 -25.89 -8.58
CA ILE A 127 13.52 -25.80 -7.58
C ILE A 127 13.83 -24.66 -6.60
N ASN A 128 15.07 -24.62 -6.09
CA ASN A 128 15.52 -23.54 -5.20
C ASN A 128 15.42 -22.15 -5.87
N GLU A 129 15.73 -22.04 -7.16
CA GLU A 129 15.56 -20.81 -7.93
C GLU A 129 14.08 -20.39 -8.04
N LEU A 130 13.18 -21.33 -8.32
CA LEU A 130 11.74 -21.08 -8.39
C LEU A 130 11.17 -20.62 -7.03
N ASP A 131 11.54 -21.30 -5.94
CA ASP A 131 11.08 -20.97 -4.59
C ASP A 131 11.64 -19.61 -4.13
N SER A 132 12.93 -19.34 -4.40
CA SER A 132 13.53 -18.03 -4.13
C SER A 132 12.81 -16.92 -4.88
N LEU A 133 12.49 -17.14 -6.16
CA LEU A 133 11.77 -16.16 -6.98
C LEU A 133 10.38 -15.87 -6.41
N ASN A 134 9.65 -16.90 -5.98
CA ASN A 134 8.35 -16.75 -5.35
C ASN A 134 8.44 -15.95 -4.04
N ASN A 135 9.39 -16.32 -3.18
CA ASN A 135 9.65 -15.65 -1.91
C ASN A 135 10.07 -14.19 -2.09
N ASP A 136 10.85 -13.88 -3.12
CA ASP A 136 11.25 -12.50 -3.45
C ASP A 136 10.07 -11.64 -3.93
N ILE A 137 9.13 -12.23 -4.68
CA ILE A 137 7.89 -11.55 -5.08
C ILE A 137 7.01 -11.28 -3.86
N LEU A 138 6.81 -12.29 -3.00
CA LEU A 138 6.04 -12.15 -1.75
C LEU A 138 6.64 -11.08 -0.83
N GLN A 139 7.97 -11.03 -0.72
CA GLN A 139 8.68 -10.01 0.04
C GLN A 139 8.43 -8.61 -0.52
N ALA A 140 8.46 -8.44 -1.85
CA ALA A 140 8.18 -7.15 -2.47
C ALA A 140 6.71 -6.72 -2.29
N VAL A 141 5.76 -7.65 -2.35
CA VAL A 141 4.34 -7.38 -2.05
C VAL A 141 4.16 -6.94 -0.59
N PHE A 142 4.79 -7.65 0.35
CA PHE A 142 4.76 -7.30 1.78
C PHE A 142 5.31 -5.87 2.02
N GLU A 143 6.44 -5.53 1.41
CA GLU A 143 7.02 -4.18 1.48
C GLU A 143 6.07 -3.12 0.93
N TYR A 144 5.41 -3.41 -0.21
CA TYR A 144 4.46 -2.49 -0.83
C TYR A 144 3.27 -2.21 0.09
N GLN A 145 2.68 -3.25 0.68
CA GLN A 145 1.53 -3.10 1.59
C GLN A 145 1.89 -2.38 2.88
N ARG A 146 3.11 -2.57 3.37
CA ARG A 146 3.62 -1.78 4.49
C ARG A 146 3.62 -0.29 4.15
N ALA A 147 4.12 0.09 2.97
CA ALA A 147 4.10 1.48 2.51
C ALA A 147 2.66 2.01 2.40
N GLU A 148 1.71 1.21 1.90
CA GLU A 148 0.29 1.58 1.85
C GLU A 148 -0.29 1.85 3.25
N ARG A 149 -0.04 0.95 4.22
CA ARG A 149 -0.49 1.15 5.61
C ARG A 149 0.09 2.42 6.22
N GLU A 150 1.39 2.66 6.06
CA GLU A 150 2.06 3.82 6.62
C GLU A 150 1.48 5.12 6.05
N CYS A 151 1.25 5.17 4.73
CA CYS A 151 0.60 6.30 4.07
C CYS A 151 -0.84 6.50 4.56
N ALA A 152 -1.65 5.45 4.51
CA ALA A 152 -3.06 5.52 4.87
C ALA A 152 -3.24 5.91 6.34
N ASN A 153 -2.48 5.31 7.26
CA ASN A 153 -2.55 5.61 8.69
C ASN A 153 -2.11 7.02 9.02
N THR A 154 -1.14 7.58 8.29
CA THR A 154 -0.76 9.00 8.45
C THR A 154 -1.92 9.92 8.07
N ILE A 155 -2.65 9.61 7.00
CA ILE A 155 -3.78 10.40 6.53
C ILE A 155 -5.00 10.23 7.45
N THR A 156 -5.38 9.00 7.79
CA THR A 156 -6.58 8.72 8.59
C THR A 156 -6.46 9.20 10.03
N ALA A 157 -5.25 9.22 10.60
CA ALA A 157 -5.00 9.76 11.92
C ALA A 157 -5.41 11.24 12.06
N LEU A 158 -5.41 12.01 10.96
CA LEU A 158 -5.78 13.43 10.97
C LEU A 158 -7.26 13.65 11.30
N PHE A 159 -8.12 12.67 11.03
CA PHE A 159 -9.57 12.77 11.23
C PHE A 159 -10.14 11.63 12.10
N GLY A 160 -9.28 10.87 12.78
CA GLY A 160 -9.69 9.76 13.64
C GLY A 160 -10.33 8.59 12.86
N GLY A 161 -9.92 8.42 11.60
CA GLY A 161 -10.45 7.39 10.71
C GLY A 161 -9.89 5.99 10.96
N THR A 162 -10.09 5.11 9.97
CA THR A 162 -9.63 3.72 9.99
C THR A 162 -8.13 3.60 10.23
N THR A 163 -7.73 2.66 11.08
CA THR A 163 -6.34 2.24 11.25
C THR A 163 -6.11 0.91 10.55
N PHE A 164 -5.26 0.90 9.54
CA PHE A 164 -4.86 -0.29 8.81
C PHE A 164 -3.77 -1.03 9.59
N VAL A 165 -4.03 -2.28 9.93
CA VAL A 165 -3.12 -3.11 10.71
C VAL A 165 -2.72 -4.34 9.92
N ALA A 166 -1.47 -4.75 10.09
CA ALA A 166 -1.00 -6.04 9.61
C ALA A 166 -1.52 -7.15 10.53
N THR A 167 -1.92 -8.28 9.97
CA THR A 167 -2.34 -9.47 10.72
C THR A 167 -1.36 -10.62 10.56
N GLU A 168 -1.35 -11.55 11.50
CA GLU A 168 -0.58 -12.77 11.33
C GLU A 168 -1.12 -13.58 10.14
N PRO A 169 -0.25 -14.24 9.36
CA PRO A 169 -0.68 -15.09 8.26
C PRO A 169 -1.72 -16.12 8.69
N GLY A 170 -2.85 -16.18 7.98
CA GLY A 170 -3.91 -17.17 8.24
C GLY A 170 -4.77 -16.88 9.48
N GLU A 171 -4.56 -15.77 10.17
CA GLU A 171 -5.42 -15.34 11.27
C GLU A 171 -6.21 -14.07 10.91
N GLN A 172 -7.54 -14.14 11.02
CA GLN A 172 -8.35 -12.95 11.24
C GLN A 172 -8.12 -12.51 12.69
N GLY A 173 -7.01 -11.81 12.93
CA GLY A 173 -6.69 -11.27 14.26
C GLY A 173 -7.89 -10.50 14.85
N SER A 174 -7.96 -10.41 16.19
CA SER A 174 -9.02 -9.63 16.85
C SER A 174 -8.84 -8.13 16.58
N LEU A 175 -9.46 -7.62 15.51
CA LEU A 175 -9.43 -6.21 15.14
C LEU A 175 -10.25 -5.36 16.12
N GLY A 176 -9.72 -4.20 16.48
CA GLY A 176 -10.47 -3.17 17.21
C GLY A 176 -11.57 -2.52 16.35
N ALA A 177 -12.48 -1.79 16.98
CA ALA A 177 -13.66 -1.21 16.31
C ALA A 177 -13.37 -0.31 15.10
N ASN A 178 -12.18 0.32 15.04
CA ASN A 178 -11.75 1.19 13.95
C ASN A 178 -10.55 0.62 13.17
N GLN A 179 -10.29 -0.69 13.29
CA GLN A 179 -9.16 -1.34 12.62
C GLN A 179 -9.64 -2.19 11.45
N VAL A 180 -8.88 -2.15 10.36
CA VAL A 180 -9.07 -3.01 9.19
C VAL A 180 -7.76 -3.72 8.91
N ALA A 181 -7.82 -5.04 8.70
CA ALA A 181 -6.65 -5.81 8.29
C ALA A 181 -6.22 -5.40 6.88
N HIS A 182 -4.93 -5.12 6.70
CA HIS A 182 -4.34 -4.87 5.38
C HIS A 182 -2.94 -5.47 5.32
N GLY A 183 -2.83 -6.62 4.66
CA GLY A 183 -1.59 -7.37 4.55
C GLY A 183 -1.12 -8.02 5.84
N THR A 184 0.05 -8.66 5.76
CA THR A 184 0.59 -9.51 6.82
C THR A 184 1.62 -8.81 7.69
N SER A 185 1.83 -9.36 8.90
CA SER A 185 2.83 -8.87 9.87
C SER A 185 4.26 -9.21 9.46
N GLU A 186 4.43 -10.25 8.67
CA GLU A 186 5.69 -10.69 8.08
C GLU A 186 5.50 -11.11 6.62
N ALA A 187 6.59 -11.11 5.86
CA ALA A 187 6.57 -11.59 4.49
C ALA A 187 6.30 -13.10 4.46
N LEU A 188 5.34 -13.49 3.63
CA LEU A 188 5.02 -14.89 3.39
C LEU A 188 6.16 -15.59 2.66
N LYS A 189 6.34 -16.88 2.93
CA LYS A 189 7.36 -17.72 2.31
C LYS A 189 6.85 -19.12 2.08
N ASP A 190 7.36 -19.77 1.04
CA ASP A 190 7.19 -21.20 0.77
C ASP A 190 5.70 -21.60 0.62
N ILE A 191 4.90 -20.70 0.03
CA ILE A 191 3.47 -20.89 -0.23
C ILE A 191 3.16 -20.86 -1.72
N GLU A 192 2.06 -21.51 -2.12
CA GLU A 192 1.54 -21.41 -3.47
C GLU A 192 0.98 -20.02 -3.77
N THR A 193 1.28 -19.50 -4.97
CA THR A 193 0.85 -18.18 -5.41
C THR A 193 0.28 -18.23 -6.83
N PRO A 194 -0.47 -17.19 -7.26
CA PRO A 194 -0.96 -17.11 -8.64
C PRO A 194 0.16 -17.14 -9.71
N TRP A 195 1.38 -16.70 -9.37
CA TRP A 195 2.52 -16.67 -10.29
C TRP A 195 3.45 -17.87 -10.18
N VAL A 196 3.49 -18.60 -9.06
CA VAL A 196 4.33 -19.79 -8.88
C VAL A 196 3.56 -20.88 -8.15
N THR A 197 3.58 -22.08 -8.73
CA THR A 197 3.17 -23.33 -8.05
C THR A 197 4.42 -24.01 -7.48
N PRO A 198 4.58 -24.10 -6.15
CA PRO A 198 5.69 -24.80 -5.52
C PRO A 198 5.80 -26.23 -6.03
N GLN A 199 7.03 -26.70 -6.24
CA GLN A 199 7.29 -28.06 -6.69
C GLN A 199 8.05 -28.81 -5.60
N GLU A 200 7.65 -30.04 -5.30
CA GLU A 200 8.45 -30.94 -4.48
C GLU A 200 9.62 -31.49 -5.31
N HIS A 201 10.80 -31.64 -4.72
CA HIS A 201 11.92 -32.34 -5.35
C HIS A 201 11.51 -33.80 -5.55
N ASP A 202 11.54 -34.27 -6.80
CA ASP A 202 11.17 -35.65 -7.14
C ASP A 202 12.36 -36.57 -6.78
N ALA A 203 12.56 -36.78 -5.48
CA ALA A 203 13.58 -37.68 -4.96
C ALA A 203 13.17 -39.15 -5.18
N PRO A 204 14.12 -40.10 -5.28
CA PRO A 204 13.79 -41.52 -5.32
C PRO A 204 12.96 -41.93 -4.09
N TRP A 205 11.98 -42.83 -4.29
CA TRP A 205 10.91 -43.25 -3.35
C TRP A 205 11.27 -43.61 -1.89
N TRP A 206 12.54 -43.56 -1.48
CA TRP A 206 13.00 -43.75 -0.10
C TRP A 206 13.33 -42.44 0.65
N GLU A 207 13.26 -41.28 -0.02
CA GLU A 207 13.50 -39.94 0.52
C GLU A 207 12.25 -39.04 0.46
N ASP A 208 11.08 -39.58 0.84
CA ASP A 208 9.89 -38.74 1.06
C ASP A 208 9.97 -38.06 2.43
N VAL A 209 10.38 -36.78 2.45
CA VAL A 209 10.29 -35.90 3.61
C VAL A 209 9.50 -34.65 3.22
N GLY A 210 8.25 -34.52 3.72
CA GLY A 210 7.63 -33.21 3.86
C GLY A 210 6.11 -33.10 3.68
N ASN A 211 5.30 -33.79 4.50
CA ASN A 211 3.92 -33.34 4.73
C ASN A 211 3.92 -31.95 5.37
N GLY A 212 3.36 -30.92 4.72
CA GLY A 212 3.19 -29.61 5.37
C GLY A 212 2.41 -28.48 4.68
N ILE A 213 2.02 -28.57 3.40
CA ILE A 213 1.48 -27.40 2.68
C ILE A 213 -0.06 -27.42 2.50
N LYS A 214 -0.72 -28.59 2.59
CA LYS A 214 -2.13 -28.74 2.15
C LYS A 214 -3.17 -28.01 3.02
N ASP A 215 -2.92 -27.77 4.30
CA ASP A 215 -3.90 -27.14 5.20
C ASP A 215 -3.74 -25.61 5.34
N PHE A 216 -2.67 -25.01 4.80
CA PHE A 216 -2.41 -23.56 4.85
C PHE A 216 -2.87 -22.84 3.55
N GLY A 217 -3.05 -23.59 2.46
CA GLY A 217 -3.22 -23.05 1.11
C GLY A 217 -4.56 -22.36 0.82
N VAL A 218 -5.70 -22.82 1.37
CA VAL A 218 -7.00 -22.25 0.98
C VAL A 218 -7.19 -20.83 1.54
N GLY A 219 -6.92 -20.62 2.83
CA GLY A 219 -7.08 -19.30 3.46
C GLY A 219 -6.06 -18.27 2.98
N ILE A 220 -4.80 -18.69 2.79
CA ILE A 220 -3.76 -17.80 2.26
C ILE A 220 -3.90 -17.55 0.77
N ALA A 221 -4.39 -18.49 -0.04
CA ALA A 221 -4.66 -18.22 -1.45
C ALA A 221 -5.83 -17.25 -1.63
N GLU A 222 -6.88 -17.35 -0.82
CA GLU A 222 -7.98 -16.35 -0.78
C GLU A 222 -7.46 -14.98 -0.35
N ASP A 223 -6.65 -14.93 0.72
CA ASP A 223 -6.05 -13.69 1.22
C ASP A 223 -5.04 -13.11 0.22
N LEU A 224 -4.18 -13.94 -0.41
CA LEU A 224 -3.23 -13.54 -1.46
C LEU A 224 -3.95 -13.02 -2.71
N GLY A 225 -5.06 -13.66 -3.10
CA GLY A 225 -5.91 -13.19 -4.18
C GLY A 225 -6.47 -11.80 -3.89
N ALA A 226 -6.87 -11.53 -2.66
CA ALA A 226 -7.23 -10.18 -2.19
C ALA A 226 -6.01 -9.25 -2.00
N LEU A 227 -4.83 -9.81 -1.70
CA LEU A 227 -3.56 -9.13 -1.42
C LEU A 227 -2.95 -8.51 -2.69
N VAL A 228 -3.02 -9.26 -3.79
CA VAL A 228 -2.44 -8.92 -5.10
C VAL A 228 -3.50 -8.44 -6.08
N GLY A 229 -4.76 -8.76 -5.82
CA GLY A 229 -5.95 -8.20 -6.45
C GLY A 229 -6.33 -6.85 -5.85
N LEU A 230 -5.58 -5.81 -6.22
CA LEU A 230 -6.05 -4.43 -6.13
C LEU A 230 -7.50 -4.34 -6.64
N TYR A 231 -8.38 -3.73 -5.84
CA TYR A 231 -9.77 -3.36 -6.20
C TYR A 231 -10.81 -4.51 -6.07
N GLY A 232 -11.45 -4.64 -4.90
CA GLY A 232 -12.84 -5.11 -4.88
C GLY A 232 -13.71 -4.15 -5.72
N GLU A 233 -14.90 -4.56 -6.16
CA GLU A 233 -15.74 -3.80 -7.13
C GLU A 233 -15.97 -2.30 -6.78
N ASP A 234 -15.72 -1.90 -5.52
CA ASP A 234 -15.89 -0.54 -4.99
C ASP A 234 -14.56 0.21 -4.68
N GLY A 235 -13.40 -0.31 -5.10
CA GLY A 235 -12.08 0.28 -4.85
C GLY A 235 -11.61 0.23 -3.40
N TRP A 236 -10.67 1.12 -3.06
CA TRP A 236 -10.21 1.29 -1.66
C TRP A 236 -11.40 1.66 -0.79
N GLY A 237 -12.07 0.67 -0.19
CA GLY A 237 -13.11 0.83 0.82
C GLY A 237 -13.84 2.17 0.79
N VAL A 238 -14.63 2.42 -0.27
CA VAL A 238 -15.58 3.56 -0.31
C VAL A 238 -17.01 3.03 -0.37
N SER A 239 -17.36 2.15 0.57
CA SER A 239 -18.75 1.97 0.98
C SER A 239 -19.16 2.88 2.14
N SER A 240 -18.29 3.80 2.61
CA SER A 240 -18.57 4.61 3.82
C SER A 240 -18.40 6.13 3.69
N TRP A 241 -18.39 6.71 2.48
CA TRP A 241 -18.48 8.17 2.31
C TRP A 241 -19.86 8.64 1.81
N SER A 242 -20.87 7.78 1.92
CA SER A 242 -22.27 8.15 1.77
C SER A 242 -23.07 7.62 2.96
N GLU A 243 -23.20 8.45 4.00
CA GLU A 243 -24.48 8.84 4.59
C GLU A 243 -24.39 10.31 5.04
#